data_AF-A0A6S7C7U3-F1
#
_entry.id   AF-A0A6S7C7U3-F1
#
_cell.length_a   1.000
_cell.length_b   1.000
_cell.length_c   1.000
_cell.angle_alpha   90.00
_cell.angle_beta   90.00
_cell.angle_gamma   90.00
#
_symmetry.space_group_name_H-M   'P 1'
#
loop_
_entity.id
_entity.type
_entity.pdbx_description
1 polymer ?
#
loop_
_entity_poly.entity_id
_entity_poly.type
_entity_poly.pdbx_seq_one_letter_code
_entity_poly.pdbx_strand_id
1 'polypeptide(L)'
;MKFTDYSGGPVSVLVVQNAIVAGIKKAAGAYPKISGLSLDAAPEYFLTTSIAVQVGRLGVLIDLEKSVKETLINSGAISTGVVPKDIRGNGRFDMVVHKKNEKPRFLVEVKHPVGSFHRIERDVKRLSAVLARGGERNCLQSGFLALFVRKNVQVGAEDRLNRLLDEIGDRCQKLVEKQGQRIILSSIAMDKGSAYASAAVCIRIDKASRKKTK
;
A
#
# COMPACT_ATOMS: atom_id res chain seq x y z
N MET A 1 -16.42 -23.88 -10.68
CA MET A 1 -15.56 -23.25 -9.65
C MET A 1 -16.44 -22.92 -8.45
N LYS A 2 -16.34 -23.66 -7.34
CA LYS A 2 -17.18 -23.43 -6.15
C LYS A 2 -16.52 -22.34 -5.29
N PHE A 3 -17.16 -21.17 -5.16
CA PHE A 3 -16.78 -20.17 -4.17
C PHE A 3 -17.23 -20.70 -2.80
N THR A 4 -16.28 -21.22 -2.02
CA THR A 4 -16.55 -21.70 -0.66
C THR A 4 -16.97 -20.56 0.24
N ASP A 5 -18.00 -20.79 1.06
CA ASP A 5 -18.42 -19.86 2.11
C ASP A 5 -17.24 -19.52 3.03
N TYR A 6 -16.92 -18.24 3.14
CA TYR A 6 -15.77 -17.74 3.90
C TYR A 6 -16.18 -17.51 5.37
N SER A 7 -15.97 -18.52 6.22
CA SER A 7 -16.23 -18.48 7.67
C SER A 7 -15.00 -18.14 8.53
N GLY A 8 -13.85 -17.80 7.93
CA GLY A 8 -12.64 -17.43 8.67
C GLY A 8 -12.75 -16.08 9.37
N GLY A 9 -12.15 -15.95 10.57
CA GLY A 9 -12.06 -14.68 11.34
C GLY A 9 -11.41 -13.52 10.57
N PRO A 10 -11.29 -12.30 11.15
CA PRO A 10 -10.75 -11.16 10.41
C PRO A 10 -9.29 -11.41 10.01
N VAL A 11 -9.00 -11.35 8.69
CA VAL A 11 -7.61 -11.41 8.20
C VAL A 11 -6.80 -10.31 8.88
N SER A 12 -5.64 -10.70 9.43
CA SER A 12 -4.79 -9.77 10.17
C SER A 12 -4.06 -8.82 9.24
N VAL A 13 -3.77 -7.62 9.75
CA VAL A 13 -3.09 -6.56 9.00
C VAL A 13 -1.72 -7.00 8.50
N LEU A 14 -0.99 -7.78 9.30
CA LEU A 14 0.32 -8.32 8.95
C LEU A 14 0.23 -9.33 7.80
N VAL A 15 -0.80 -10.17 7.77
CA VAL A 15 -0.99 -11.15 6.69
C VAL A 15 -1.26 -10.44 5.35
N VAL A 16 -2.02 -9.34 5.36
CA VAL A 16 -2.21 -8.50 4.17
C VAL A 16 -0.89 -7.85 3.72
N GLN A 17 -0.11 -7.28 4.64
CA GLN A 17 1.20 -6.71 4.34
C GLN A 17 2.13 -7.72 3.67
N ASN A 18 2.22 -8.93 4.23
CA ASN A 18 3.05 -10.01 3.68
C ASN A 18 2.56 -10.46 2.29
N ALA A 19 1.24 -10.52 2.07
CA ALA A 19 0.68 -10.85 0.77
C ALA A 19 0.98 -9.78 -0.30
N ILE A 20 1.01 -8.50 0.09
CA ILE A 20 1.43 -7.40 -0.80
C ILE A 20 2.88 -7.58 -1.23
N VAL A 21 3.80 -7.77 -0.29
CA VAL A 21 5.24 -7.99 -0.60
C VAL A 21 5.41 -9.23 -1.48
N ALA A 22 4.70 -10.32 -1.18
CA ALA A 22 4.71 -11.53 -2.00
C ALA A 22 4.16 -11.29 -3.42
N GLY A 23 3.16 -10.42 -3.57
CA GLY A 23 2.61 -10.00 -4.86
C GLY A 23 3.61 -9.26 -5.72
N ILE A 24 4.34 -8.32 -5.13
CA ILE A 24 5.42 -7.58 -5.82
C ILE A 24 6.53 -8.55 -6.24
N LYS A 25 6.96 -9.46 -5.35
CA LYS A 25 7.98 -10.46 -5.67
C LYS A 25 7.56 -11.39 -6.81
N LYS A 26 6.28 -11.79 -6.84
CA LYS A 26 5.74 -12.59 -7.95
C LYS A 26 5.69 -11.82 -9.26
N ALA A 27 5.30 -10.55 -9.23
CA ALA A 27 5.35 -9.69 -10.41
C ALA A 27 6.79 -9.61 -10.98
N ALA A 28 7.78 -9.44 -10.10
CA ALA A 28 9.19 -9.37 -10.49
C ALA A 28 9.71 -10.65 -11.16
N GLY A 29 9.23 -11.82 -10.71
CA GLY A 29 9.57 -13.10 -11.33
C GLY A 29 8.75 -13.44 -12.58
N ALA A 30 7.57 -12.83 -12.76
CA ALA A 30 6.66 -13.12 -13.86
C ALA A 30 6.88 -12.21 -15.07
N TYR A 31 7.03 -10.90 -14.86
CA TYR A 31 7.12 -9.94 -15.95
C TYR A 31 8.26 -10.22 -16.94
N PRO A 32 9.51 -10.52 -16.50
CA PRO A 32 10.60 -10.82 -17.43
C PRO A 32 10.33 -12.05 -18.30
N LYS A 33 9.57 -13.03 -17.81
CA LYS A 33 9.21 -14.23 -18.57
C LYS A 33 8.17 -13.93 -19.66
N ILE A 34 7.38 -12.87 -19.48
CA ILE A 34 6.32 -12.48 -20.41
C ILE A 34 6.84 -11.49 -21.45
N SER A 35 7.62 -10.50 -21.01
CA SER A 35 8.03 -9.36 -21.85
C SER A 35 9.50 -9.40 -22.29
N GLY A 36 10.33 -10.24 -21.67
CA GLY A 36 11.79 -10.16 -21.82
C GLY A 36 12.43 -8.96 -21.12
N LEU A 37 11.65 -8.12 -20.42
CA LEU A 37 12.11 -6.90 -19.76
C LEU A 37 12.04 -7.02 -18.23
N SER A 38 12.86 -6.23 -17.53
CA SER A 38 12.77 -6.15 -16.07
C SER A 38 11.46 -5.49 -15.62
N LEU A 39 11.08 -5.73 -14.35
CA LEU A 39 9.80 -5.26 -13.82
C LEU A 39 9.63 -3.74 -13.94
N ASP A 40 10.70 -2.92 -13.87
CA ASP A 40 10.65 -1.46 -14.04
C ASP A 40 10.07 -0.95 -15.36
N ALA A 41 10.06 -1.80 -16.39
CA ALA A 41 9.41 -1.52 -17.66
C ALA A 41 7.92 -1.93 -17.67
N ALA A 42 7.39 -2.49 -16.58
CA ALA A 42 6.00 -2.90 -16.48
C ALA A 42 5.06 -1.71 -16.26
N PRO A 43 3.84 -1.75 -16.80
CA PRO A 43 2.82 -0.81 -16.39
C PRO A 43 2.49 -1.02 -14.90
N GLU A 44 2.25 0.06 -14.16
CA GLU A 44 1.89 0.01 -12.74
C GLU A 44 0.71 -0.94 -12.48
N TYR A 45 -0.26 -0.98 -13.41
CA TYR A 45 -1.42 -1.88 -13.34
C TYR A 45 -1.05 -3.38 -13.35
N PHE A 46 0.06 -3.78 -13.98
CA PHE A 46 0.55 -5.17 -13.90
C PHE A 46 0.96 -5.53 -12.46
N LEU A 47 1.60 -4.58 -11.77
CA LEU A 47 1.95 -4.75 -10.36
C LEU A 47 0.70 -4.79 -9.48
N THR A 48 -0.25 -3.88 -9.72
CA THR A 48 -1.53 -3.81 -9.00
C THR A 48 -2.30 -5.12 -9.09
N THR A 49 -2.48 -5.68 -10.29
CA THR A 49 -3.21 -6.95 -10.46
C THR A 49 -2.44 -8.13 -9.87
N SER A 50 -1.12 -8.15 -9.96
CA SER A 50 -0.28 -9.18 -9.32
C SER A 50 -0.43 -9.18 -7.79
N ILE A 51 -0.47 -7.99 -7.18
CA ILE A 51 -0.74 -7.83 -5.74
C ILE A 51 -2.17 -8.27 -5.40
N ALA A 52 -3.16 -7.84 -6.18
CA ALA A 52 -4.56 -8.20 -5.97
C ALA A 52 -4.77 -9.73 -5.97
N VAL A 53 -4.15 -10.46 -6.90
CA VAL A 53 -4.21 -11.92 -6.92
C VAL A 53 -3.63 -12.54 -5.66
N GLN A 54 -2.55 -12.00 -5.08
CA GLN A 54 -1.99 -12.54 -3.83
C GLN A 54 -2.85 -12.20 -2.62
N VAL A 55 -3.35 -10.98 -2.51
CA VAL A 55 -4.22 -10.57 -1.40
C VAL A 55 -5.55 -11.31 -1.45
N GLY A 56 -6.13 -11.55 -2.63
CA GLY A 56 -7.40 -12.25 -2.79
C GLY A 56 -7.36 -13.72 -2.32
N ARG A 57 -6.18 -14.35 -2.33
CA ARG A 57 -5.97 -15.71 -1.78
C ARG A 57 -6.17 -15.78 -0.27
N LEU A 58 -6.23 -14.65 0.42
CA LEU A 58 -6.53 -14.58 1.85
C LEU A 58 -8.03 -14.72 2.16
N GLY A 59 -8.88 -14.91 1.15
CA GLY A 59 -10.33 -15.00 1.33
C GLY A 59 -10.98 -13.64 1.58
N VAL A 60 -10.40 -12.59 1.01
CA VAL A 60 -10.93 -11.22 1.03
C VAL A 60 -11.39 -10.82 -0.36
N LEU A 61 -12.28 -9.84 -0.42
CA LEU A 61 -12.68 -9.17 -1.64
C LEU A 61 -11.82 -7.92 -1.84
N ILE A 62 -11.59 -7.58 -3.11
CA ILE A 62 -10.75 -6.47 -3.53
C ILE A 62 -11.50 -5.72 -4.63
N ASP A 63 -11.84 -4.47 -4.35
CA ASP A 63 -12.28 -3.54 -5.38
C ASP A 63 -11.05 -2.82 -5.94
N LEU A 64 -10.80 -2.98 -7.24
CA LEU A 64 -9.78 -2.20 -7.95
C LEU A 64 -10.35 -0.86 -8.38
N GLU A 65 -9.51 0.18 -8.39
CA GLU A 65 -9.87 1.51 -8.92
C GLU A 65 -11.14 2.09 -8.28
N LYS A 66 -11.34 1.82 -6.99
CA LYS A 66 -12.56 2.18 -6.26
C LYS A 66 -12.58 3.68 -5.98
N SER A 67 -13.75 4.30 -6.19
CA SER A 67 -13.97 5.72 -5.93
C SER A 67 -13.60 6.10 -4.50
N VAL A 68 -12.81 7.17 -4.34
CA VAL A 68 -12.44 7.71 -3.02
C VAL A 68 -13.70 8.14 -2.27
N LYS A 69 -14.60 8.89 -2.92
CA LYS A 69 -15.84 9.37 -2.31
C LYS A 69 -16.70 8.23 -1.75
N GLU A 70 -16.95 7.20 -2.55
CA GLU A 70 -17.73 6.03 -2.11
C GLU A 70 -17.04 5.30 -0.96
N THR A 71 -15.72 5.12 -1.06
CA THR A 71 -14.93 4.46 -0.02
C THR A 71 -15.00 5.23 1.30
N LEU A 72 -14.92 6.56 1.28
CA LEU A 72 -15.07 7.40 2.47
C LEU A 72 -16.46 7.25 3.10
N ILE A 73 -17.51 7.20 2.28
CA ILE A 73 -18.88 7.00 2.76
C ILE A 73 -19.03 5.64 3.41
N ASN A 74 -18.63 4.58 2.71
CA ASN A 74 -18.81 3.20 3.16
C ASN A 74 -17.94 2.85 4.37
N SER A 75 -16.77 3.49 4.49
CA SER A 75 -15.90 3.34 5.65
C SER A 75 -16.33 4.19 6.84
N GLY A 76 -17.24 5.17 6.67
CA GLY A 76 -17.56 6.16 7.69
C GLY A 76 -16.45 7.20 7.91
N ALA A 77 -15.46 7.28 7.03
CA ALA A 77 -14.42 8.32 7.00
C ALA A 77 -14.94 9.67 6.47
N ILE A 78 -16.16 10.05 6.86
CA ILE A 78 -16.78 11.34 6.53
C ILE A 78 -16.65 12.27 7.74
N SER A 79 -16.29 13.53 7.49
CA SER A 79 -16.50 14.63 8.44
C SER A 79 -17.44 15.65 7.83
N THR A 80 -17.99 16.53 8.67
CA THR A 80 -18.66 17.74 8.21
C THR A 80 -17.67 18.61 7.41
N GLY A 81 -18.18 19.32 6.41
CA GLY A 81 -17.38 20.21 5.55
C GLY A 81 -16.76 19.56 4.31
N VAL A 82 -16.06 20.39 3.52
CA VAL A 82 -15.47 20.02 2.23
C VAL A 82 -14.36 18.95 2.43
N VAL A 83 -14.29 17.99 1.51
CA VAL A 83 -13.19 17.01 1.49
C VAL A 83 -11.89 17.75 1.16
N PRO A 84 -10.85 17.69 2.02
CA PRO A 84 -9.56 18.34 1.76
C PRO A 84 -8.98 17.93 0.40
N LYS A 85 -8.32 18.88 -0.27
CA LYS A 85 -7.70 18.65 -1.60
C LYS A 85 -6.76 17.45 -1.61
N ASP A 86 -6.02 17.25 -0.52
CA ASP A 86 -5.06 16.14 -0.36
C ASP A 86 -5.71 14.75 -0.40
N ILE A 87 -7.00 14.63 -0.04
CA ILE A 87 -7.73 13.37 -0.10
C ILE A 87 -8.14 13.03 -1.55
N ARG A 88 -8.22 14.04 -2.43
CA ARG A 88 -8.71 13.89 -3.82
C ARG A 88 -10.07 13.18 -3.88
N GLY A 89 -11.13 13.83 -3.39
CA GLY A 89 -12.48 13.23 -3.31
C GLY A 89 -13.01 12.64 -4.63
N ASN A 90 -12.59 13.15 -5.79
CA ASN A 90 -12.96 12.65 -7.13
C ASN A 90 -11.97 11.61 -7.70
N GLY A 91 -10.96 11.22 -6.93
CA GLY A 91 -9.96 10.21 -7.32
C GLY A 91 -10.41 8.79 -7.05
N ARG A 92 -9.47 7.86 -7.22
CA ARG A 92 -9.63 6.43 -6.94
C ARG A 92 -8.48 5.95 -6.05
N PHE A 93 -8.75 4.92 -5.27
CA PHE A 93 -7.70 4.09 -4.65
C PHE A 93 -7.40 2.93 -5.60
N ASP A 94 -6.13 2.56 -5.73
CA ASP A 94 -5.74 1.43 -6.59
C ASP A 94 -6.43 0.15 -6.11
N MET A 95 -6.51 -0.07 -4.79
CA MET A 95 -7.24 -1.19 -4.21
C MET A 95 -7.94 -0.82 -2.88
N VAL A 96 -9.15 -1.35 -2.70
CA VAL A 96 -9.87 -1.37 -1.42
C VAL A 96 -10.12 -2.81 -1.01
N VAL A 97 -9.67 -3.20 0.18
CA VAL A 97 -9.76 -4.57 0.69
C VAL A 97 -10.84 -4.66 1.77
N HIS A 98 -11.73 -5.63 1.62
CA HIS A 98 -12.85 -5.89 2.53
C HIS A 98 -13.27 -7.37 2.50
N LYS A 99 -14.27 -7.75 3.29
CA LYS A 99 -14.93 -9.06 3.18
C LYS A 99 -16.30 -8.91 2.51
N LYS A 100 -16.91 -10.04 2.15
CA LYS A 100 -18.27 -10.08 1.58
C LYS A 100 -19.25 -9.39 2.55
N ASN A 101 -19.98 -8.40 2.04
CA ASN A 101 -20.95 -7.61 2.79
C ASN A 101 -20.38 -6.83 4.00
N GLU A 102 -19.06 -6.69 4.10
CA GLU A 102 -18.40 -5.90 5.14
C GLU A 102 -17.91 -4.54 4.61
N LYS A 103 -17.71 -3.61 5.53
CA LYS A 103 -17.16 -2.28 5.22
C LYS A 103 -15.68 -2.38 4.80
N PRO A 104 -15.17 -1.36 4.05
CA PRO A 104 -13.75 -1.24 3.76
C PRO A 104 -12.88 -1.37 5.01
N ARG A 105 -11.81 -2.18 4.95
CA ARG A 105 -10.86 -2.37 6.06
C ARG A 105 -9.48 -1.80 5.76
N PHE A 106 -9.01 -1.98 4.52
CA PHE A 106 -7.68 -1.53 4.11
C PHE A 106 -7.74 -0.80 2.77
N LEU A 107 -6.85 0.17 2.63
CA LEU A 107 -6.60 0.90 1.38
C LEU A 107 -5.20 0.53 0.90
N VAL A 108 -5.02 0.36 -0.40
CA VAL A 108 -3.71 0.12 -1.00
C VAL A 108 -3.49 1.08 -2.16
N GLU A 109 -2.31 1.70 -2.17
CA GLU A 109 -1.77 2.49 -3.28
C GLU A 109 -0.49 1.80 -3.77
N VAL A 110 -0.36 1.65 -5.07
CA VAL A 110 0.73 0.95 -5.75
C VAL A 110 1.57 1.98 -6.48
N LYS A 111 2.90 1.89 -6.35
CA LYS A 111 3.82 2.78 -7.07
C LYS A 111 4.99 2.02 -7.66
N HIS A 112 5.28 2.31 -8.94
CA HIS A 112 6.25 1.56 -9.72
C HIS A 112 6.90 2.38 -10.86
N PRO A 113 8.23 2.27 -11.07
CA PRO A 113 9.25 2.04 -10.05
C PRO A 113 9.41 3.27 -9.13
N VAL A 114 9.85 3.08 -7.89
CA VAL A 114 10.15 4.18 -6.96
C VAL A 114 11.66 4.38 -6.83
N GLY A 115 12.12 5.57 -7.24
CA GLY A 115 13.53 5.97 -7.15
C GLY A 115 13.82 7.08 -6.15
N SER A 116 12.79 7.71 -5.57
CA SER A 116 12.87 8.79 -4.58
C SER A 116 11.55 8.93 -3.81
N PHE A 117 11.59 9.51 -2.61
CA PHE A 117 10.41 9.72 -1.77
C PHE A 117 9.34 10.62 -2.41
N HIS A 118 9.73 11.61 -3.22
CA HIS A 118 8.78 12.55 -3.83
C HIS A 118 7.70 11.84 -4.66
N ARG A 119 8.01 10.65 -5.24
CA ARG A 119 7.05 9.85 -6.01
C ARG A 119 5.89 9.29 -5.19
N ILE A 120 6.03 9.20 -3.87
CA ILE A 120 5.04 8.58 -2.97
C ILE A 120 4.49 9.57 -1.94
N GLU A 121 5.08 10.77 -1.81
CA GLU A 121 4.73 11.75 -0.77
C GLU A 121 3.24 12.08 -0.74
N ARG A 122 2.64 12.29 -1.92
CA ARG A 122 1.21 12.61 -2.03
C ARG A 122 0.33 11.46 -1.55
N ASP A 123 0.71 10.22 -1.85
CA ASP A 123 -0.05 9.03 -1.45
C ASP A 123 0.04 8.79 0.05
N VAL A 124 1.20 9.03 0.66
CA VAL A 124 1.38 8.99 2.12
C VAL A 124 0.47 10.01 2.81
N LYS A 125 0.49 11.27 2.36
CA LYS A 125 -0.39 12.34 2.90
C LYS A 125 -1.86 11.98 2.75
N ARG A 126 -2.25 11.48 1.57
CA ARG A 126 -3.63 11.08 1.26
C ARG A 126 -4.10 9.96 2.19
N LEU A 127 -3.36 8.85 2.26
CA LEU A 127 -3.72 7.71 3.13
C LEU A 127 -3.78 8.13 4.60
N SER A 128 -2.79 8.89 5.06
CA SER A 128 -2.76 9.42 6.43
C SER A 128 -3.99 10.26 6.75
N ALA A 129 -4.34 11.21 5.88
CA ALA A 129 -5.50 12.07 6.05
C ALA A 129 -6.83 11.28 6.05
N VAL A 130 -6.95 10.26 5.20
CA VAL A 130 -8.15 9.40 5.15
C VAL A 130 -8.29 8.59 6.43
N LEU A 131 -7.21 7.99 6.95
CA LEU A 131 -7.23 7.22 8.19
C LEU A 131 -7.52 8.07 9.43
N ALA A 132 -7.11 9.34 9.43
CA ALA A 132 -7.38 10.28 10.52
C ALA A 132 -8.81 10.86 10.49
N ARG A 133 -9.52 10.73 9.37
CA ARG A 133 -10.86 11.33 9.17
C ARG A 133 -11.97 10.48 9.80
N GLY A 134 -13.07 11.14 10.17
CA GLY A 134 -14.32 10.48 10.59
C GLY A 134 -14.33 9.92 12.01
N GLY A 135 -13.22 10.00 12.73
CA GLY A 135 -13.10 9.55 14.12
C GLY A 135 -13.47 8.07 14.28
N GLU A 136 -14.43 7.79 15.16
CA GLU A 136 -14.88 6.43 15.46
C GLU A 136 -15.69 5.77 14.37
N ARG A 137 -16.34 6.57 13.53
CA ARG A 137 -17.16 6.03 12.46
C ARG A 137 -16.31 5.41 11.37
N ASN A 138 -15.04 5.84 11.26
CA ASN A 138 -14.10 5.33 10.28
C ASN A 138 -13.61 3.92 10.67
N CYS A 139 -14.06 2.90 9.94
CA CYS A 139 -13.69 1.51 10.19
C CYS A 139 -12.39 1.06 9.53
N LEU A 140 -11.70 1.93 8.77
CA LEU A 140 -10.40 1.61 8.19
C LEU A 140 -9.37 1.35 9.30
N GLN A 141 -8.57 0.31 9.12
CA GLN A 141 -7.57 -0.12 10.10
C GLN A 141 -6.19 0.41 9.73
N SER A 142 -5.81 0.24 8.45
CA SER A 142 -4.51 0.65 7.93
C SER A 142 -4.60 1.00 6.45
N GLY A 143 -3.69 1.86 6.01
CA GLY A 143 -3.38 2.11 4.61
C GLY A 143 -2.05 1.47 4.25
N PHE A 144 -1.90 1.03 3.01
CA PHE A 144 -0.68 0.41 2.51
C PHE A 144 -0.18 1.15 1.28
N LEU A 145 1.13 1.39 1.23
CA LEU A 145 1.82 1.68 -0.02
C LEU A 145 2.62 0.46 -0.44
N ALA A 146 2.28 -0.10 -1.61
CA ALA A 146 2.96 -1.21 -2.24
C ALA A 146 3.94 -0.68 -3.29
N LEU A 147 5.24 -0.84 -3.05
CA LEU A 147 6.29 -0.19 -3.82
C LEU A 147 7.23 -1.22 -4.43
N PHE A 148 7.49 -1.09 -5.73
CA PHE A 148 8.71 -1.65 -6.31
C PHE A 148 9.78 -0.57 -6.32
N VAL A 149 10.82 -0.74 -5.51
CA VAL A 149 11.91 0.23 -5.37
C VAL A 149 13.10 -0.26 -6.17
N ARG A 150 13.71 0.61 -6.98
CA ARG A 150 14.90 0.28 -7.78
C ARG A 150 15.92 1.41 -7.72
N LYS A 151 17.19 1.04 -7.60
CA LYS A 151 18.34 1.92 -7.85
C LYS A 151 19.20 1.35 -8.97
N ASN A 152 19.62 2.25 -9.86
CA ASN A 152 20.58 1.99 -10.92
C ASN A 152 21.71 3.01 -10.78
N VAL A 153 22.93 2.55 -10.56
CA VAL A 153 24.14 3.36 -10.31
C VAL A 153 25.35 2.63 -10.89
N GLN A 154 26.50 3.30 -11.02
CA GLN A 154 27.70 2.63 -11.54
C GLN A 154 28.29 1.62 -10.52
N VAL A 155 28.30 1.98 -9.23
CA VAL A 155 28.82 1.13 -8.13
C VAL A 155 27.99 1.37 -6.87
N GLY A 156 27.79 0.33 -6.06
CA GLY A 156 27.18 0.44 -4.74
C GLY A 156 25.66 0.57 -4.77
N ALA A 157 24.99 -0.10 -5.73
CA ALA A 157 23.54 -0.02 -5.86
C ALA A 157 22.78 -0.48 -4.62
N GLU A 158 23.29 -1.50 -3.92
CA GLU A 158 22.69 -2.01 -2.68
C GLU A 158 22.73 -0.96 -1.56
N ASP A 159 23.88 -0.33 -1.30
CA ASP A 159 23.99 0.74 -0.30
C ASP A 159 23.07 1.92 -0.62
N ARG A 160 22.99 2.29 -1.90
CA ARG A 160 22.11 3.37 -2.37
C ARG A 160 20.63 3.00 -2.25
N LEU A 161 20.29 1.74 -2.43
CA LEU A 161 18.94 1.23 -2.19
C LEU A 161 18.62 1.30 -0.70
N ASN A 162 19.49 0.80 0.18
CA ASN A 162 19.27 0.82 1.63
C ASN A 162 19.09 2.25 2.14
N ARG A 163 19.95 3.19 1.74
CA ARG A 163 19.79 4.62 2.08
C ARG A 163 18.46 5.21 1.60
N LEU A 164 17.98 4.79 0.42
CA LEU A 164 16.67 5.22 -0.08
C LEU A 164 15.53 4.62 0.76
N LEU A 165 15.63 3.37 1.19
CA LEU A 165 14.63 2.74 2.05
C LEU A 165 14.57 3.43 3.42
N ASP A 166 15.72 3.78 3.99
CA ASP A 166 15.81 4.53 5.24
C ASP A 166 15.19 5.94 5.07
N GLU A 167 15.57 6.66 4.01
CA GLU A 167 14.98 7.98 3.70
C GLU A 167 13.45 7.89 3.55
N ILE A 168 12.96 6.88 2.84
CA ILE A 168 11.52 6.65 2.65
C ILE A 168 10.85 6.39 4.00
N GLY A 169 11.42 5.52 4.84
CA GLY A 169 10.89 5.20 6.16
C GLY A 169 10.77 6.44 7.05
N ASP A 170 11.88 7.18 7.20
CA ASP A 170 11.96 8.37 8.04
C ASP A 170 10.99 9.46 7.58
N ARG A 171 10.95 9.75 6.28
CA ARG A 171 10.09 10.79 5.74
C ARG A 171 8.62 10.40 5.81
N CYS A 172 8.29 9.12 5.61
CA CYS A 172 6.92 8.64 5.83
C CYS A 172 6.52 8.82 7.30
N GLN A 173 7.37 8.41 8.25
CA GLN A 173 7.07 8.52 9.68
C GLN A 173 6.82 9.98 10.09
N LYS A 174 7.68 10.91 9.66
CA LYS A 174 7.53 12.36 9.90
C LYS A 174 6.23 12.95 9.36
N LEU A 175 5.69 12.41 8.27
CA LEU A 175 4.42 12.89 7.72
C LEU A 175 3.22 12.42 8.51
N VAL A 176 3.24 11.17 8.99
CA VAL A 176 2.06 10.56 9.62
C VAL A 176 2.01 10.79 11.13
N GLU A 177 3.15 11.06 11.78
CA GLU A 177 3.22 11.24 13.24
C GLU A 177 2.34 12.39 13.76
N LYS A 178 2.16 13.45 12.94
CA LYS A 178 1.27 14.58 13.27
C LYS A 178 -0.18 14.17 13.46
N GLN A 179 -0.58 13.04 12.88
CA GLN A 179 -1.93 12.45 13.02
C GLN A 179 -1.98 11.37 14.10
N GLY A 180 -0.92 11.21 14.91
CA GLY A 180 -0.80 10.14 15.90
C GLY A 180 -0.66 8.74 15.29
N GLN A 181 -0.34 8.68 14.00
CA GLN A 181 -0.16 7.43 13.25
C GLN A 181 1.30 6.98 13.30
N ARG A 182 1.52 5.72 12.97
CA ARG A 182 2.86 5.13 12.84
C ARG A 182 2.97 4.36 11.54
N ILE A 183 4.19 4.25 11.03
CA ILE A 183 4.48 3.37 9.91
C ILE A 183 5.20 2.09 10.33
N ILE A 184 4.98 1.02 9.57
CA ILE A 184 5.79 -0.19 9.61
C ILE A 184 6.20 -0.52 8.17
N LEU A 185 7.49 -0.49 7.92
CA LEU A 185 8.09 -0.83 6.64
C LEU A 185 8.47 -2.32 6.64
N SER A 186 8.02 -3.05 5.62
CA SER A 186 8.48 -4.41 5.33
C SER A 186 9.09 -4.41 3.94
N SER A 187 10.26 -5.03 3.79
CA SER A 187 10.94 -5.12 2.50
C SER A 187 11.58 -6.49 2.29
N ILE A 188 11.67 -6.89 1.02
CA ILE A 188 12.45 -8.04 0.56
C ILE A 188 13.32 -7.56 -0.60
N ALA A 189 14.64 -7.69 -0.46
CA ALA A 189 15.56 -7.49 -1.57
C ALA A 189 15.30 -8.55 -2.65
N MET A 190 15.31 -8.15 -3.92
CA MET A 190 15.00 -9.03 -5.05
C MET A 190 16.22 -9.23 -5.93
N ASP A 191 16.69 -8.17 -6.59
CA ASP A 191 17.91 -8.22 -7.38
C ASP A 191 19.03 -7.44 -6.70
N LYS A 192 20.23 -8.00 -6.75
CA LYS A 192 21.45 -7.39 -6.22
C LYS A 192 22.58 -7.54 -7.22
N GLY A 193 23.20 -6.42 -7.58
CA GLY A 193 24.40 -6.33 -8.39
C GLY A 193 25.14 -5.03 -8.13
N SER A 194 26.38 -4.93 -8.59
CA SER A 194 27.18 -3.70 -8.44
C SER A 194 26.49 -2.47 -9.05
N ALA A 195 25.83 -2.67 -10.19
CA ALA A 195 25.19 -1.61 -10.97
C ALA A 195 23.69 -1.40 -10.69
N TYR A 196 23.00 -2.38 -10.09
CA TYR A 196 21.57 -2.24 -9.80
C TYR A 196 21.15 -3.05 -8.58
N ALA A 197 20.15 -2.52 -7.87
CA ALA A 197 19.51 -3.21 -6.77
C ALA A 197 18.02 -2.89 -6.75
N SER A 198 17.20 -3.87 -6.36
CA SER A 198 15.74 -3.72 -6.29
C SER A 198 15.16 -4.35 -5.02
N ALA A 199 14.02 -3.82 -4.56
CA ALA A 199 13.28 -4.36 -3.42
C ALA A 199 11.77 -4.29 -3.64
N ALA A 200 11.08 -5.33 -3.16
CA ALA A 200 9.65 -5.29 -2.89
C ALA A 200 9.45 -4.65 -1.52
N VAL A 201 8.67 -3.58 -1.44
CA VAL A 201 8.47 -2.83 -0.18
C VAL A 201 6.98 -2.62 0.05
N CYS A 202 6.54 -2.82 1.29
CA CYS A 202 5.21 -2.44 1.74
C CYS A 202 5.31 -1.55 2.97
N ILE A 203 4.88 -0.30 2.83
CA ILE A 203 4.75 0.65 3.94
C ILE A 203 3.33 0.55 4.45
N ARG A 204 3.17 0.15 5.71
CA ARG A 204 1.89 0.14 6.39
C ARG A 204 1.75 1.40 7.24
N ILE A 205 0.67 2.14 7.08
CA ILE A 205 0.28 3.25 7.96
C ILE A 205 -0.85 2.75 8.85
N ASP A 206 -0.60 2.62 10.15
CA ASP A 206 -1.62 2.22 11.12
C ASP A 206 -2.48 3.43 11.50
N LYS A 207 -3.81 3.25 11.55
CA LYS A 207 -4.70 4.25 12.15
C LYS A 207 -4.31 4.44 13.62
N ALA A 208 -4.31 5.69 14.08
CA ALA A 208 -3.96 6.03 15.45
C ALA A 208 -4.82 5.23 16.46
N SER A 209 -4.17 4.47 17.33
CA SER A 209 -4.84 3.82 18.46
C SER A 209 -5.24 4.85 19.50
N ARG A 210 -6.50 4.81 19.96
CA ARG A 210 -6.95 5.67 21.06
C ARG A 210 -6.12 5.43 22.32
N LYS A 211 -5.71 6.50 23.01
CA LYS A 211 -5.53 6.42 24.46
C LYS A 211 -6.91 6.12 25.05
N LYS A 212 -7.07 5.00 25.76
CA LYS A 212 -8.26 4.78 26.58
C LYS A 212 -8.23 5.87 27.65
N THR A 213 -9.06 6.90 27.51
CA THR A 213 -9.44 7.73 28.66
C THR A 213 -10.17 6.79 29.61
N LYS A 214 -9.53 6.53 30.76
CA LYS A 214 -10.18 5.88 31.90
C LYS A 214 -11.26 6.81 32.46
#